data_AF-A0A7V8WFN6-F1
#
_entry.id   AF-A0A7V8WFN6-F1
#
_cell.length_a   1.000
_cell.length_b   1.000
_cell.length_c   1.000
_cell.angle_alpha   90.00
_cell.angle_beta   90.00
_cell.angle_gamma   90.00
#
_symmetry.space_group_name_H-M   'P 1'
#
loop_
_entity.id
_entity.type
_entity.pdbx_description
1 polymer ?
#
loop_
_entity_poly.entity_id
_entity_poly.type
_entity_poly.pdbx_seq_one_letter_code
_entity_poly.pdbx_strand_id
1 'polypeptide(L)'
;ILAAVKTFQDTLVDAKQLADTKSAVKYGFLMGMESAQDVALAVMWPIVYSGRLEAIEDYYRTLEAVTPEDVREAAKKYLLDTGRTTITMVQGN
;
A
#
# COMPACT_ATOMS: atom_id res chain seq x y z
N ILE A 1 7.21 -15.03 6.74
CA ILE A 1 6.01 -14.15 6.75
C ILE A 1 5.61 -13.78 8.19
N LEU A 2 5.27 -14.73 9.07
CA LEU A 2 4.84 -14.43 10.44
C LEU A 2 5.87 -13.63 11.26
N ALA A 3 7.15 -13.99 11.18
CA ALA A 3 8.21 -13.24 11.84
C ALA A 3 8.29 -11.78 11.35
N ALA A 4 8.11 -11.55 10.05
CA ALA A 4 8.10 -10.20 9.49
C ALA A 4 6.88 -9.38 9.94
N VAL A 5 5.69 -10.00 9.97
CA VAL A 5 4.48 -9.35 10.52
C VAL A 5 4.73 -8.90 11.96
N LYS A 6 5.30 -9.78 12.78
CA LYS A 6 5.64 -9.44 14.17
C LYS A 6 6.64 -8.28 14.25
N THR A 7 7.67 -8.27 13.41
CA THR A 7 8.61 -7.14 13.34
C THR A 7 7.89 -5.81 13.03
N PHE A 8 6.95 -5.80 12.09
CA PHE A 8 6.18 -4.58 11.78
C PHE A 8 5.21 -4.16 12.88
N GLN A 9 4.78 -5.08 13.74
CA GLN A 9 3.93 -4.77 14.90
C GLN A 9 4.74 -4.21 16.08
N ASP A 10 5.95 -4.71 16.27
CA ASP A 10 6.76 -4.42 17.46
C ASP A 10 7.76 -3.26 17.24
N THR A 11 8.26 -3.09 16.02
CA THR A 11 9.36 -2.17 15.70
C THR A 11 8.94 -1.11 14.69
N LEU A 12 9.44 0.11 14.86
CA LEU A 12 9.28 1.15 13.84
C LEU A 12 10.10 0.81 12.59
N VAL A 13 9.54 1.07 11.42
CA VAL A 13 10.27 0.95 10.16
C VAL A 13 11.33 2.04 10.04
N ASP A 14 12.40 1.75 9.29
CA ASP A 14 13.40 2.75 8.98
C ASP A 14 12.78 3.91 8.19
N ALA A 15 13.04 5.14 8.63
CA ALA A 15 12.43 6.33 8.04
C ALA A 15 12.88 6.56 6.59
N LYS A 16 14.13 6.22 6.27
CA LYS A 16 14.62 6.30 4.89
C LYS A 16 13.95 5.26 4.01
N GLN A 17 13.84 4.01 4.48
CA GLN A 17 13.13 2.96 3.76
C GLN A 17 11.67 3.34 3.50
N LEU A 18 11.00 3.97 4.47
CA LEU A 18 9.64 4.48 4.29
C LEU A 18 9.58 5.57 3.21
N ALA A 19 10.50 6.55 3.25
CA ALA A 19 10.58 7.61 2.25
C ALA A 19 10.85 7.08 0.83
N ASP A 20 11.78 6.13 0.69
CA ASP A 20 12.09 5.48 -0.58
C ASP A 20 10.88 4.71 -1.11
N THR A 21 10.14 4.02 -0.23
CA THR A 21 8.92 3.29 -0.58
C THR A 21 7.81 4.23 -1.04
N LYS A 22 7.57 5.35 -0.34
CA LYS A 22 6.59 6.37 -0.75
C LYS A 22 6.91 6.92 -2.13
N SER A 23 8.19 7.21 -2.39
CA SER A 23 8.67 7.67 -3.68
C SER A 23 8.41 6.63 -4.78
N ALA A 24 8.75 5.36 -4.53
CA ALA A 24 8.51 4.29 -5.48
C ALA A 24 7.03 4.13 -5.86
N VAL A 25 6.11 4.23 -4.88
CA VAL A 25 4.66 4.20 -5.14
C VAL A 25 4.22 5.37 -6.03
N LYS A 26 4.70 6.58 -5.74
CA LYS A 26 4.37 7.78 -6.52
C LYS A 26 4.89 7.70 -7.96
N TYR A 27 6.15 7.34 -8.15
CA TYR A 27 6.73 7.24 -9.48
C TYR A 27 6.17 6.05 -10.27
N GLY A 28 5.86 4.94 -9.61
CA GLY A 28 5.22 3.77 -10.25
C GLY A 28 3.87 4.10 -10.88
N PHE A 29 3.06 4.95 -10.24
CA PHE A 29 1.80 5.41 -10.82
C PHE A 29 2.00 6.25 -12.09
N LEU A 30 2.96 7.17 -12.08
CA LEU A 30 3.28 8.00 -13.25
C LEU A 30 3.83 7.16 -14.40
N MET A 31 4.71 6.20 -14.10
CA MET A 31 5.22 5.27 -15.10
C MET A 31 4.13 4.33 -15.64
N GLY A 32 3.05 4.11 -14.90
CA GLY A 32 1.90 3.34 -15.37
C GLY A 32 1.01 4.07 -16.38
N MET A 33 1.29 5.32 -16.74
CA MET A 33 0.47 6.14 -17.63
C MET A 33 1.10 6.30 -19.03
N GLU A 34 1.44 5.20 -19.68
CA GLU A 34 2.16 5.23 -20.96
C GLU A 34 1.24 5.41 -22.18
N SER A 35 -0.03 5.01 -22.06
CA SER A 35 -1.04 5.17 -23.12
C SER A 35 -2.31 5.87 -22.62
N ALA A 36 -3.15 6.32 -23.56
CA ALA A 36 -4.46 6.91 -23.25
C ALA A 36 -5.39 5.92 -22.51
N GLN A 37 -5.26 4.62 -22.81
CA GLN A 37 -6.01 3.57 -22.11
C GLN A 37 -5.54 3.43 -20.66
N ASP A 38 -4.23 3.50 -20.41
CA ASP A 38 -3.69 3.38 -19.06
C ASP A 38 -4.10 4.58 -18.19
N VAL A 39 -4.08 5.78 -18.76
CA VAL A 39 -4.60 6.99 -18.10
C VAL A 39 -6.07 6.81 -17.73
N ALA A 40 -6.89 6.30 -18.65
CA ALA A 40 -8.32 6.07 -18.39
C ALA A 40 -8.54 5.07 -17.23
N LEU A 41 -7.77 3.98 -17.18
CA LEU A 41 -7.85 2.99 -16.10
C LEU A 41 -7.35 3.55 -14.76
N ALA A 42 -6.30 4.37 -14.78
CA ALA A 42 -5.73 4.99 -13.58
C ALA A 42 -6.71 5.96 -12.90
N VAL A 43 -7.45 6.76 -13.69
CA VAL A 43 -8.44 7.72 -13.15
C VAL A 43 -9.80 7.10 -12.85
N MET A 44 -10.09 5.91 -13.40
CA MET A 44 -11.37 5.22 -13.20
C MET A 44 -11.67 4.97 -11.72
N TRP A 45 -10.73 4.38 -10.96
CA TRP A 45 -10.97 4.05 -9.55
C TRP A 45 -11.21 5.26 -8.65
N PRO A 46 -10.39 6.33 -8.71
CA PRO A 46 -10.67 7.58 -7.99
C PRO A 46 -12.09 8.10 -8.25
N ILE A 47 -12.53 8.12 -9.51
CA ILE A 47 -13.85 8.62 -9.88
C ILE A 47 -14.96 7.67 -9.41
N VAL A 48 -14.81 6.36 -9.58
CA VAL A 48 -15.82 5.37 -9.17
C VAL A 48 -16.09 5.42 -7.67
N TYR A 49 -15.05 5.59 -6.85
CA TYR A 49 -15.20 5.57 -5.39
C TYR A 49 -15.52 6.94 -4.78
N SER A 50 -15.05 8.04 -5.39
CA SER A 50 -15.16 9.37 -4.80
C SER A 50 -15.99 10.38 -5.60
N GLY A 51 -16.30 10.07 -6.86
CA GLY A 51 -16.93 10.99 -7.81
C GLY A 51 -16.04 12.16 -8.24
N ARG A 52 -14.75 12.16 -7.87
CA ARG A 52 -13.82 13.27 -8.04
C ARG A 52 -12.50 12.80 -8.63
N LEU A 53 -11.91 13.60 -9.52
CA LEU A 53 -10.55 13.34 -10.00
C LEU A 53 -9.53 13.73 -8.93
N GLU A 54 -9.85 14.75 -8.14
CA GLU A 54 -9.05 15.33 -7.06
C GLU A 54 -8.70 14.34 -5.93
N ALA A 55 -9.36 13.18 -5.91
CA ALA A 55 -9.05 12.10 -4.99
C ALA A 55 -7.64 11.51 -5.19
N ILE A 56 -7.04 11.70 -6.37
CA ILE A 56 -5.65 11.31 -6.64
C ILE A 56 -4.69 12.18 -5.81
N GLU A 57 -4.91 13.49 -5.78
CA GLU A 57 -4.13 14.44 -5.00
C GLU A 57 -4.32 14.22 -3.50
N ASP A 58 -5.54 13.92 -3.08
CA ASP A 58 -5.86 13.56 -1.70
C ASP A 58 -5.11 12.28 -1.27
N TYR A 59 -5.05 11.28 -2.16
CA TYR A 59 -4.28 10.05 -1.93
C TYR A 59 -2.79 10.34 -1.74
N TYR A 60 -2.15 11.11 -2.64
CA TYR A 60 -0.73 11.39 -2.52
C TYR A 60 -0.39 12.29 -1.34
N ARG A 61 -1.25 13.26 -1.01
CA ARG A 61 -1.07 14.07 0.20
C ARG A 61 -1.13 13.21 1.47
N THR A 62 -2.03 12.24 1.50
CA THR A 62 -2.13 11.28 2.61
C THR A 62 -0.91 10.37 2.65
N LEU A 63 -0.46 9.87 1.50
CA LEU A 63 0.73 9.02 1.40
C LEU A 63 1.97 9.73 1.95
N GLU A 64 2.20 11.00 1.58
CA GLU A 64 3.34 11.78 2.06
C GLU A 64 3.33 11.95 3.59
N ALA A 65 2.15 12.12 4.19
CA ALA A 65 1.97 12.29 5.63
C ALA A 65 2.19 11.01 6.45
N VAL A 66 2.26 9.82 5.81
CA VAL A 66 2.46 8.55 6.52
C VAL A 66 3.81 8.53 7.24
N THR A 67 3.75 8.19 8.53
CA THR A 67 4.87 8.04 9.47
C THR A 67 5.20 6.57 9.75
N PRO A 68 6.39 6.27 10.32
CA PRO A 68 6.71 4.93 10.80
C PRO A 68 5.71 4.40 11.85
N GLU A 69 5.18 5.28 12.68
CA GLU A 69 4.16 4.95 13.68
C GLU A 69 2.86 4.49 13.03
N ASP A 70 2.40 5.18 11.99
CA ASP A 70 1.17 4.79 11.26
C ASP A 70 1.30 3.39 10.67
N VAL A 71 2.47 3.04 10.13
CA VAL A 71 2.75 1.70 9.59
C VAL A 71 2.64 0.65 10.69
N ARG A 72 3.24 0.90 11.86
CA ARG A 72 3.18 -0.02 13.00
C ARG A 72 1.76 -0.18 13.52
N GLU A 73 1.03 0.91 13.71
CA GLU A 73 -0.34 0.86 14.21
C GLU A 73 -1.30 0.19 13.20
N ALA A 74 -1.09 0.39 11.89
CA ALA A 74 -1.79 -0.36 10.86
C ALA A 74 -1.48 -1.87 10.92
N ALA A 75 -0.20 -2.25 11.13
CA ALA A 75 0.19 -3.65 11.29
C ALA A 75 -0.46 -4.30 12.52
N LYS A 76 -0.53 -3.58 13.65
CA LYS A 76 -1.23 -4.05 14.85
C LYS A 76 -2.73 -4.18 14.65
N LYS A 77 -3.33 -3.27 13.88
CA LYS A 77 -4.78 -3.24 13.65
C LYS A 77 -5.26 -4.32 12.68
N TYR A 78 -4.52 -4.54 11.58
CA TYR A 78 -5.01 -5.35 10.46
C TYR A 78 -4.30 -6.69 10.29
N LEU A 79 -3.04 -6.83 10.71
CA LEU A 79 -2.27 -8.08 10.54
C LEU A 79 -2.45 -9.01 11.75
N LEU A 80 -3.70 -9.33 12.07
CA LEU A 80 -4.07 -10.16 13.21
C LEU A 80 -4.09 -11.65 12.85
N ASP A 81 -3.68 -12.50 13.78
CA ASP A 81 -3.74 -13.95 13.58
C ASP A 81 -5.20 -14.45 13.42
N THR A 82 -6.15 -13.80 14.10
CA THR A 82 -7.58 -14.12 14.02
C THR A 82 -8.18 -13.91 12.63
N GLY A 83 -7.57 -13.05 11.80
CA GLY A 83 -8.00 -12.79 10.42
C GLY A 83 -7.16 -13.54 9.37
N ARG A 84 -6.23 -14.42 9.79
CA ARG A 84 -5.26 -15.04 8.89
C ARG A 84 -5.81 -16.33 8.28
N THR A 85 -5.72 -16.43 6.95
CA THR A 85 -5.90 -17.68 6.20
C THR A 85 -4.56 -18.10 5.59
N THR A 86 -4.11 -19.33 5.88
CA THR A 86 -2.86 -19.88 5.30
C THR A 86 -3.20 -21.02 4.34
N ILE A 87 -2.75 -20.90 3.09
CA ILE A 87 -2.90 -21.94 2.06
C ILE A 87 -1.50 -22.39 1.67
N THR A 88 -1.28 -23.70 1.65
CA THR A 88 -0.03 -24.30 1.15
C THR A 88 -0.42 -25.29 0.07
N MET A 89 0.05 -25.05 -1.16
CA MET A 89 -0.10 -26.03 -2.23
C MET A 89 1.04 -27.03 -2.14
N VAL A 90 0.68 -28.30 -2.18
CA VAL A 90 1.62 -29.43 -2.29
C VAL A 90 1.28 -30.18 -3.57
N GLN A 91 2.31 -30.70 -4.25
CA GLN A 91 2.08 -31.51 -5.44
C GLN A 91 1.39 -32.81 -5.03
N GLY A 92 0.25 -33.12 -5.65
CA GLY A 92 -0.40 -34.42 -5.49
C GLY A 92 0.44 -35.51 -6.15
N ASN A 93 0.66 -36.62 -5.44
CA ASN A 93 1.38 -37.78 -5.94
C ASN A 93 0.79 -38.33 -7.23
#